data_AF-A0A9X9WV52-F1
#
_entry.id   AF-A0A9X9WV52-F1
#
_cell.length_a   1.000
_cell.length_b   1.000
_cell.length_c   1.000
_cell.angle_alpha   90.00
_cell.angle_beta   90.00
_cell.angle_gamma   90.00
#
_symmetry.space_group_name_H-M   'P 1'
#
loop_
_entity.id
_entity.type
_entity.pdbx_description
1 polymer ?
#
loop_
_entity_poly.entity_id
_entity_poly.type
_entity_poly.pdbx_seq_one_letter_code
_entity_poly.pdbx_strand_id
1 'polypeptide(L)'
;MTAARYRDVYIAGPDLVAPVLRGVVPAVQGAPYRISPFFPPAARDVFAEVVQRIGDGVLTGRQTATACWCALVSPPEIVSLIDEVYGKAEEEPPRLSALRRFVAALPRDCTFSLVALAF
;
A
#
# COMPACT_ATOMS: atom_id res chain seq x y z
N MET A 1 -21.66 -7.54 -16.62
CA MET A 1 -20.58 -6.53 -16.51
C MET A 1 -19.58 -7.05 -15.49
N THR A 2 -18.34 -7.26 -15.95
CA THR A 2 -17.27 -8.05 -15.31
C THR A 2 -16.87 -7.50 -13.95
N ALA A 3 -16.97 -8.31 -12.90
CA ALA A 3 -16.64 -7.95 -11.52
C ALA A 3 -15.14 -8.14 -11.22
N ALA A 4 -14.51 -7.08 -10.70
CA ALA A 4 -13.13 -6.93 -10.17
C ALA A 4 -12.00 -7.51 -11.05
N ARG A 5 -11.36 -6.71 -11.92
CA ARG A 5 -10.39 -5.65 -11.62
C ARG A 5 -9.40 -6.03 -10.52
N TYR A 6 -8.18 -6.39 -10.86
CA TYR A 6 -7.12 -6.70 -9.89
C TYR A 6 -6.83 -5.44 -9.06
N ARG A 7 -6.95 -5.52 -7.75
CA ARG A 7 -6.65 -4.43 -6.81
C ARG A 7 -5.38 -4.77 -6.04
N ASP A 8 -4.45 -3.83 -6.04
CA ASP A 8 -3.16 -3.94 -5.37
C ASP A 8 -2.98 -2.76 -4.42
N VAL A 9 -2.31 -3.01 -3.29
CA VAL A 9 -1.85 -2.00 -2.36
C VAL A 9 -0.38 -2.27 -2.04
N TYR A 10 0.44 -1.23 -2.09
CA TYR A 10 1.86 -1.35 -1.79
C TYR A 10 2.49 -0.05 -1.30
N ILE A 11 3.67 -0.16 -0.71
CA ILE A 11 4.47 0.98 -0.23
C ILE A 11 5.50 1.33 -1.29
N ALA A 12 5.62 2.62 -1.57
CA ALA A 12 6.57 3.25 -2.46
C ALA A 12 7.46 4.24 -1.69
N GLY A 13 8.66 4.49 -2.23
CA GLY A 13 9.64 5.40 -1.63
C GLY A 13 9.16 6.87 -1.57
N PRO A 14 9.82 7.71 -0.73
CA PRO A 14 9.52 9.14 -0.59
C PRO A 14 9.74 9.93 -1.89
N ASP A 15 10.76 9.54 -2.66
CA ASP A 15 11.05 10.16 -3.94
C ASP A 15 10.08 9.62 -4.98
N LEU A 16 9.03 10.40 -5.26
CA LEU A 16 8.11 10.20 -6.39
C LEU A 16 8.83 10.33 -7.77
N VAL A 17 10.16 10.36 -7.80
CA VAL A 17 11.01 10.56 -8.98
C VAL A 17 12.13 9.49 -9.05
N ALA A 18 11.83 8.41 -9.77
CA ALA A 18 12.77 7.54 -10.52
C ALA A 18 13.67 6.53 -9.75
N PRO A 19 14.40 5.62 -10.45
CA PRO A 19 13.99 4.25 -10.73
C PRO A 19 14.97 3.28 -10.08
N VAL A 20 14.82 2.99 -8.79
CA VAL A 20 15.72 2.06 -8.09
C VAL A 20 14.90 1.09 -7.27
N LEU A 21 14.38 0.09 -7.97
CA LEU A 21 14.65 -1.34 -7.81
C LEU A 21 13.89 -1.99 -8.98
N ARG A 22 14.43 -3.01 -9.65
CA ARG A 22 13.72 -3.65 -10.78
C ARG A 22 12.98 -4.87 -10.23
N GLY A 23 11.68 -4.70 -9.96
CA GLY A 23 10.75 -5.80 -9.73
C GLY A 23 10.04 -6.18 -11.03
N VAL A 24 9.60 -7.43 -11.15
CA VAL A 24 9.04 -8.06 -12.37
C VAL A 24 7.69 -7.47 -12.85
N VAL A 25 7.22 -6.35 -12.27
CA VAL A 25 5.93 -5.76 -12.59
C VAL A 25 6.11 -4.57 -13.55
N PRO A 26 5.47 -4.57 -14.73
CA PRO A 26 5.54 -3.45 -15.66
C PRO A 26 5.02 -2.16 -15.00
N ALA A 27 5.68 -1.05 -15.26
CA ALA A 27 5.31 0.25 -14.71
C ALA A 27 3.92 0.66 -15.17
N VAL A 28 3.13 1.19 -14.25
CA VAL A 28 1.79 1.69 -14.51
C VAL A 28 1.88 3.19 -14.62
N GLN A 29 1.38 3.75 -15.72
CA GLN A 29 1.52 5.17 -16.01
C GLN A 29 0.93 6.01 -14.87
N GLY A 30 1.78 6.77 -14.18
CA GLY A 30 1.40 7.63 -13.04
C GLY A 30 1.40 6.97 -11.66
N ALA A 31 1.78 5.70 -11.53
CA ALA A 31 1.92 5.02 -10.23
C ALA A 31 3.40 5.02 -9.74
N PRO A 32 3.65 5.34 -8.45
CA PRO A 32 4.99 5.27 -7.85
C PRO A 32 5.59 3.86 -7.87
N TYR A 33 6.92 3.76 -7.77
CA TYR A 33 7.59 2.45 -7.75
C TYR A 33 7.44 1.75 -6.39
N ARG A 34 7.09 0.45 -6.43
CA ARG A 34 6.91 -0.36 -5.24
C ARG A 34 8.22 -0.82 -4.60
N ILE A 35 8.40 -0.53 -3.31
CA ILE A 35 9.51 -1.03 -2.50
C ILE A 35 9.10 -2.17 -1.55
N SER A 36 7.81 -2.35 -1.26
CA SER A 36 7.33 -3.40 -0.34
C SER A 36 6.94 -4.71 -1.03
N PRO A 37 6.78 -5.80 -0.26
CA PRO A 37 5.90 -6.91 -0.65
C PRO A 37 4.47 -6.43 -0.94
N PHE A 38 3.72 -7.26 -1.67
CA PHE A 38 2.28 -7.09 -1.87
C PHE A 38 1.52 -7.25 -0.54
N PHE A 39 0.47 -6.46 -0.34
CA PHE A 39 -0.50 -6.72 0.72
C PHE A 39 -1.23 -8.04 0.42
N PRO A 40 -1.19 -9.04 1.32
CA PRO A 40 -1.86 -10.32 1.07
C PRO A 40 -3.38 -10.16 1.06
N PRO A 41 -4.14 -11.10 0.46
CA PRO A 41 -5.59 -11.10 0.54
C PRO A 41 -6.06 -11.05 2.01
N ALA A 42 -7.03 -10.18 2.31
CA ALA A 42 -7.63 -10.05 3.63
C ALA A 42 -9.16 -10.20 3.53
N ALA A 43 -9.83 -10.39 4.67
CA ALA A 43 -11.29 -10.38 4.72
C ALA A 43 -11.87 -9.00 4.34
N ARG A 44 -11.12 -7.92 4.61
CA ARG A 44 -11.44 -6.55 4.19
C ARG A 44 -10.66 -6.20 2.93
N ASP A 45 -11.27 -5.44 2.03
CA ASP A 45 -10.58 -4.95 0.84
C ASP A 45 -9.63 -3.80 1.21
N VAL A 46 -8.33 -4.10 1.30
CA VAL A 46 -7.28 -3.13 1.64
C VAL A 46 -7.32 -1.92 0.69
N PHE A 47 -7.63 -2.12 -0.59
CA PHE A 47 -7.73 -1.01 -1.54
C PHE A 47 -8.87 -0.06 -1.15
N ALA A 48 -10.05 -0.62 -0.87
CA ALA A 48 -11.22 0.18 -0.51
C ALA A 48 -10.97 0.95 0.79
N GLU A 49 -10.30 0.31 1.75
CA GLU A 49 -9.91 0.93 3.02
C GLU A 49 -9.00 2.15 2.81
N VAL A 50 -7.96 2.02 1.97
CA VAL A 50 -7.04 3.14 1.68
C VAL A 50 -7.78 4.28 0.99
N VAL A 51 -8.61 3.99 -0.02
CA VAL A 51 -9.39 5.01 -0.74
C VAL A 51 -10.36 5.72 0.21
N GLN A 52 -11.02 4.96 1.10
CA GLN A 52 -11.92 5.53 2.08
C GLN A 52 -11.19 6.46 3.05
N ARG A 53 -10.04 6.06 3.62
CA ARG A 53 -9.26 6.92 4.53
C ARG A 53 -8.77 8.21 3.88
N ILE A 54 -8.46 8.17 2.58
CA ILE A 54 -8.14 9.39 1.82
C ILE A 54 -9.39 10.27 1.70
N GLY A 55 -10.55 9.68 1.35
CA GLY A 55 -11.82 10.40 1.25
C GLY A 55 -12.28 11.02 2.57
N ASP A 56 -12.06 10.33 3.69
CA ASP A 56 -12.40 10.76 5.05
C ASP A 56 -11.36 11.74 5.64
N GLY A 57 -10.27 12.02 4.93
CA GLY A 57 -9.20 12.92 5.37
C GLY A 57 -8.30 12.36 6.47
N VAL A 58 -8.40 11.06 6.78
CA VAL A 58 -7.54 10.36 7.74
C VAL A 58 -6.12 10.21 7.18
N LEU A 59 -6.01 9.93 5.89
CA LEU A 59 -4.73 9.88 5.17
C LEU A 59 -4.59 11.10 4.26
N THR A 60 -3.42 11.76 4.30
CA THR A 60 -3.11 12.83 3.36
C THR A 60 -2.75 12.21 2.01
N GLY A 61 -3.74 12.10 1.13
CA GLY A 61 -3.58 11.48 -0.17
C GLY A 61 -4.45 12.06 -1.27
N ARG A 62 -4.28 11.56 -2.48
CA ARG A 62 -5.10 11.91 -3.65
C ARG A 62 -5.08 10.83 -4.71
N GLN A 63 -6.05 10.90 -5.61
CA GLN A 63 -6.01 10.16 -6.85
C GLN A 63 -4.94 10.75 -7.78
N THR A 64 -4.00 9.93 -8.25
CA THR A 64 -2.94 10.34 -9.20
C THR A 64 -3.22 9.88 -10.63
N ALA A 65 -4.06 8.87 -10.82
CA ALA A 65 -4.57 8.43 -12.11
C ALA A 65 -5.97 7.81 -11.95
N THR A 66 -6.67 7.57 -13.07
CA THR A 66 -8.06 7.05 -13.10
C THR A 66 -8.30 5.84 -12.17
N ALA A 67 -7.28 5.03 -11.92
CA ALA A 67 -7.35 3.89 -11.03
C ALA A 67 -6.22 3.82 -9.99
N CYS A 68 -5.53 4.93 -9.73
CA CYS A 68 -4.38 5.01 -8.81
C CYS A 68 -4.61 6.08 -7.74
N TRP A 69 -4.50 5.69 -6.47
CA TRP A 69 -4.51 6.58 -5.31
C TRP A 69 -3.19 6.47 -4.57
N CYS A 70 -2.67 7.60 -4.13
CA CYS A 70 -1.45 7.69 -3.33
C CYS A 70 -1.74 8.46 -2.04
N ALA A 71 -1.30 7.93 -0.91
CA ALA A 71 -1.33 8.60 0.38
C ALA A 71 0.08 8.70 0.97
N LEU A 72 0.40 9.85 1.56
CA LEU A 72 1.59 9.99 2.38
C LEU A 72 1.34 9.31 3.72
N VAL A 73 2.25 8.41 4.10
CA VAL A 73 2.16 7.61 5.30
C VAL A 73 3.50 7.49 6.00
N SER A 74 3.48 7.50 7.32
CA SER A 74 4.58 7.10 8.18
C SER A 74 4.53 5.58 8.44
N PRO A 75 5.65 4.95 8.85
CA PRO A 75 5.64 3.54 9.23
C PRO A 75 4.58 3.18 10.30
N PRO A 76 4.35 3.99 11.36
CA PRO A 76 3.28 3.72 12.32
C PRO A 76 1.88 3.69 11.70
N GLU A 77 1.58 4.58 10.74
CA GLU A 77 0.28 4.59 10.05
C GLU A 77 0.09 3.33 9.19
N ILE A 78 1.17 2.85 8.56
CA ILE A 78 1.15 1.58 7.83
C ILE A 78 0.89 0.41 8.78
N VAL A 79 1.54 0.39 9.95
CA VAL A 79 1.29 -0.65 10.97
C VAL A 79 -0.16 -0.62 11.45
N SER A 80 -0.71 0.56 11.72
CA SER A 80 -2.13 0.71 12.12
C SER A 80 -3.06 0.14 11.05
N LEU A 81 -2.84 0.49 9.78
CA LEU A 81 -3.62 -0.06 8.67
C LEU A 81 -3.55 -1.59 8.61
N ILE A 82 -2.34 -2.16 8.75
CA ILE A 82 -2.15 -3.61 8.75
C ILE A 82 -2.91 -4.25 9.93
N ASP A 83 -2.79 -3.69 11.13
CA ASP A 83 -3.48 -4.19 12.33
C ASP A 83 -5.00 -4.11 12.19
N GLU A 84 -5.53 -3.06 11.56
CA GLU A 84 -6.96 -2.86 11.38
C GLU A 84 -7.56 -3.78 10.30
N VAL A 85 -6.81 -4.06 9.22
CA VAL A 85 -7.28 -4.89 8.11
C VAL A 85 -7.13 -6.38 8.42
N TYR A 86 -5.99 -6.79 8.99
CA TYR A 86 -5.69 -8.19 9.22
C TYR A 86 -5.93 -8.65 10.66
N GLY A 87 -6.11 -7.72 11.61
CA GLY A 87 -6.23 -8.03 13.02
C GLY A 87 -4.92 -8.56 13.62
N LYS A 88 -5.02 -9.04 14.86
CA LYS A 88 -3.97 -9.78 15.57
C LYS A 88 -4.31 -11.27 15.53
N ALA A 89 -4.22 -11.87 14.34
CA ALA A 89 -4.45 -13.32 14.21
C ALA A 89 -3.36 -14.11 14.96
N GLU A 90 -3.75 -15.23 15.58
CA GLU A 90 -2.81 -16.13 16.27
C GLU A 90 -1.83 -16.81 15.30
N GLU A 91 -2.27 -17.08 14.06
CA GLU A 91 -1.44 -17.59 12.98
C GLU A 91 -1.34 -16.57 11.84
N GLU A 92 -0.20 -15.90 11.78
CA GLU A 92 0.07 -14.90 10.75
C GLU A 92 0.58 -15.54 9.45
N PRO A 93 -0.06 -15.30 8.28
CA PRO A 93 0.41 -15.81 7.01
C PRO A 93 1.85 -15.34 6.69
N PRO A 94 2.71 -16.18 6.06
CA PRO A 94 4.10 -15.80 5.78
C PRO A 94 4.27 -14.49 5.00
N ARG A 95 3.33 -14.17 4.09
CA ARG A 95 3.32 -12.92 3.34
C ARG A 95 3.03 -11.70 4.21
N LEU A 96 2.11 -11.83 5.17
CA LEU A 96 1.78 -10.77 6.11
C LEU A 96 2.95 -10.53 7.07
N SER A 97 3.60 -11.60 7.54
CA SER A 97 4.80 -11.49 8.36
C SER A 97 5.97 -10.83 7.60
N ALA A 98 6.15 -11.15 6.31
CA ALA A 98 7.14 -10.47 5.47
C ALA A 98 6.84 -8.97 5.31
N LEU A 99 5.58 -8.60 5.11
CA LEU A 99 5.16 -7.20 5.05
C LEU A 99 5.41 -6.48 6.38
N ARG A 100 5.04 -7.08 7.52
CA ARG A 100 5.29 -6.49 8.84
C ARG A 100 6.78 -6.30 9.14
N ARG A 101 7.61 -7.30 8.80
CA ARG A 101 9.07 -7.20 8.92
C ARG A 101 9.63 -6.09 8.05
N PHE A 102 9.12 -5.95 6.83
CA PHE A 102 9.49 -4.87 5.92
C PHE A 102 9.17 -3.51 6.54
N VAL A 103 7.94 -3.30 7.02
CA VAL A 103 7.51 -2.04 7.65
C VAL A 103 8.31 -1.74 8.91
N ALA A 104 8.61 -2.74 9.73
CA ALA A 104 9.43 -2.59 10.93
C ALA A 104 10.88 -2.17 10.63
N ALA A 105 11.39 -2.47 9.43
CA ALA A 105 12.72 -2.08 8.97
C ALA A 105 12.76 -0.70 8.30
N LEU A 106 11.61 -0.05 8.09
CA LEU A 106 11.58 1.29 7.50
C LEU A 106 12.12 2.34 8.49
N PRO A 107 12.88 3.35 8.00
CA PRO A 107 13.22 4.53 8.77
C PRO A 107 11.97 5.22 9.33
N ARG A 108 11.94 5.45 10.65
CA ARG A 108 10.76 5.99 11.36
C ARG A 108 10.54 7.48 11.14
N ASP A 109 11.58 8.17 10.71
CA ASP A 109 11.66 9.61 10.42
C ASP A 109 11.35 9.94 8.96
N CYS A 110 11.11 8.92 8.12
CA CYS A 110 10.75 9.11 6.72
C CYS A 110 9.24 8.94 6.49
N THR A 111 8.75 9.66 5.49
CA THR A 111 7.42 9.46 4.91
C THR A 111 7.52 8.58 3.67
N PHE A 112 6.52 7.74 3.45
CA PHE A 112 6.40 6.86 2.30
C PHE A 112 5.09 7.14 1.57
N SER A 113 4.97 6.61 0.36
CA SER A 113 3.70 6.63 -0.37
C SER A 113 3.03 5.27 -0.26
N LEU A 114 1.82 5.21 0.28
CA LEU A 114 0.95 4.04 0.15
C LEU A 114 0.13 4.18 -1.14
N VAL A 115 0.29 3.23 -2.05
CA VAL A 115 -0.32 3.25 -3.36
C VAL A 115 -1.40 2.19 -3.43
N ALA A 116 -2.63 2.60 -3.74
CA ALA A 116 -3.76 1.72 -4.01
C ALA A 116 -4.12 1.79 -5.49
N LEU A 117 -4.05 0.65 -6.18
CA LEU A 117 -4.09 0.58 -7.64
C LEU A 117 -5.09 -0.48 -8.11
N ALA A 118 -5.99 -0.11 -9.01
CA ALA A 118 -6.95 -1.01 -9.62
C ALA A 118 -6.66 -1.18 -11.12
N PHE A 119 -6.72 -2.41 -11.62
CA PHE A 119 -6.48 -2.77 -13.02
C PHE A 119 -7.65 -3.57 -13.58
#